data_AF-A0A8H3DV90-F1
#
_entry.id   AF-A0A8H3DV90-F1
#
_cell.length_a   1.000
_cell.length_b   1.000
_cell.length_c   1.000
_cell.angle_alpha   90.00
_cell.angle_beta   90.00
_cell.angle_gamma   90.00
#
_symmetry.space_group_name_H-M   'P 1'
#
loop_
_entity.id
_entity.type
_entity.pdbx_description
1 polymer ?
#
loop_
_entity_poly.entity_id
_entity_poly.type
_entity_poly.pdbx_seq_one_letter_code
_entity_poly.pdbx_strand_id
1 'polypeptide(L)'
;LSDIVIGGGVAFDGRVEGNMDIQFLRDGKQATRSRSGDTLFSWPDNSLDYYYLHKITLKVFDASPDARLTITRVRVNGSSLSRIDWPAIRWIVPSNKDGLKYTGFIQQASEAHTESSTTYVSSIAGNTMSMRFNGSSLLMYGPCGPANSLMRVAIDGQQQIVNTSRPFACSDCLLFQARGLQPHYLHRFLIENVDGKALGINRPGRSSVGCWL
;
A
#
# COMPACT_ATOMS: atom_id res chain seq x y z
N LEU A 1 -8.32 -4.20 -6.21
CA LEU A 1 -7.15 -4.22 -5.30
C LEU A 1 -6.65 -5.66 -5.18
N SER A 2 -5.35 -5.92 -5.31
CA SER A 2 -4.78 -7.24 -5.01
C SER A 2 -3.51 -7.03 -4.21
N ASP A 3 -3.40 -7.70 -3.07
CA ASP A 3 -2.24 -7.64 -2.19
C ASP A 3 -1.86 -9.03 -1.67
N ILE A 4 -0.66 -9.17 -1.13
CA ILE A 4 -0.14 -10.43 -0.58
C ILE A 4 0.10 -10.25 0.91
N VAL A 5 -0.62 -11.02 1.72
CA VAL A 5 -0.54 -11.03 3.19
C VAL A 5 0.09 -12.33 3.69
N ILE A 6 0.72 -12.29 4.87
CA ILE A 6 1.23 -13.47 5.59
C ILE A 6 0.42 -13.59 6.88
N GLY A 7 -0.20 -14.74 7.11
CA GLY A 7 -1.09 -14.96 8.24
C GLY A 7 -2.37 -15.67 7.83
N GLY A 8 -3.01 -16.36 8.78
CA GLY A 8 -4.13 -17.23 8.44
C GLY A 8 -5.50 -16.56 8.47
N GLY A 9 -5.68 -15.47 9.23
CA GLY A 9 -6.96 -14.74 9.29
C GLY A 9 -6.88 -13.37 8.62
N VAL A 10 -7.92 -12.95 7.89
CA VAL A 10 -8.00 -11.62 7.27
C VAL A 10 -9.41 -11.05 7.42
N ALA A 11 -9.57 -9.79 7.80
CA ALA A 11 -10.85 -9.11 7.77
C ALA A 11 -10.73 -7.69 7.21
N PHE A 12 -11.76 -7.22 6.52
CA PHE A 12 -11.88 -5.86 6.01
C PHE A 12 -13.07 -5.21 6.72
N ASP A 13 -12.80 -4.14 7.44
CA ASP A 13 -13.79 -3.28 8.06
C ASP A 13 -13.96 -2.01 7.23
N GLY A 14 -15.20 -1.54 7.12
CA GLY A 14 -15.55 -0.45 6.23
C GLY A 14 -17.04 -0.39 5.92
N ARG A 15 -17.37 0.40 4.90
CA ARG A 15 -18.74 0.61 4.44
C ARG A 15 -18.81 0.67 2.92
N VAL A 16 -19.94 0.20 2.40
CA VAL A 16 -20.35 0.40 1.00
C VAL A 16 -21.54 1.36 1.01
N GLU A 17 -21.45 2.41 0.23
CA GLU A 17 -22.52 3.38 -0.05
C GLU A 17 -22.88 3.30 -1.53
N GLY A 18 -24.14 3.49 -1.88
CA GLY A 18 -24.65 3.26 -3.24
C GLY A 18 -24.69 1.77 -3.63
N ASN A 19 -24.95 1.50 -4.91
CA ASN A 19 -25.02 0.14 -5.43
C ASN A 19 -23.63 -0.29 -5.91
N MET A 20 -23.06 -1.35 -5.31
CA MET A 20 -21.75 -1.86 -5.70
C MET A 20 -21.64 -3.37 -5.49
N ASP A 21 -21.15 -4.07 -6.51
CA ASP A 21 -20.86 -5.49 -6.47
C ASP A 21 -19.37 -5.73 -6.20
N ILE A 22 -19.08 -6.35 -5.06
CA ILE A 22 -17.73 -6.57 -4.57
C ILE A 22 -17.50 -8.05 -4.30
N GLN A 23 -16.38 -8.57 -4.81
CA GLN A 23 -15.88 -9.90 -4.50
C GLN A 23 -14.55 -9.83 -3.79
N PHE A 24 -14.49 -10.50 -2.65
CA PHE A 24 -13.28 -10.75 -1.90
C PHE A 24 -12.78 -12.17 -2.22
N LEU A 25 -11.51 -12.27 -2.55
CA LEU A 25 -10.83 -13.52 -2.90
C LEU A 25 -9.61 -13.69 -2.01
N ARG A 26 -9.36 -14.90 -1.53
CA ARG A 26 -8.08 -15.35 -0.96
C ARG A 26 -7.57 -16.49 -1.82
N ASP A 27 -6.39 -16.33 -2.41
CA ASP A 27 -5.77 -17.31 -3.33
C ASP A 27 -6.72 -17.74 -4.45
N GLY A 28 -7.51 -16.77 -4.95
CA GLY A 28 -8.51 -17.00 -5.99
C GLY A 28 -9.82 -17.66 -5.51
N LYS A 29 -9.93 -18.05 -4.24
CA LYS A 29 -11.17 -18.60 -3.66
C LYS A 29 -12.03 -17.49 -3.09
N GLN A 30 -13.32 -17.49 -3.45
CA GLN A 30 -14.26 -16.50 -2.96
C GLN A 30 -14.49 -16.65 -1.47
N ALA A 31 -14.52 -15.50 -0.83
CA ALA A 31 -14.55 -15.40 0.58
C ALA A 31 -15.97 -15.09 1.08
N THR A 32 -16.36 -15.69 2.19
CA THR A 32 -17.72 -15.56 2.72
C THR A 32 -17.93 -14.14 3.27
N ARG A 33 -18.95 -13.44 2.76
CA ARG A 33 -19.33 -12.11 3.24
C ARG A 33 -19.71 -12.19 4.72
N SER A 34 -19.10 -11.36 5.56
CA SER A 34 -19.50 -11.27 6.96
C SER A 34 -20.80 -10.48 7.05
N ARG A 35 -21.71 -10.89 7.94
CA ARG A 35 -22.99 -10.21 8.21
C ARG A 35 -22.96 -9.39 9.51
N SER A 36 -21.79 -9.16 10.11
CA SER A 36 -21.68 -8.48 11.41
C SER A 36 -21.11 -7.07 11.31
N GLY A 37 -21.91 -6.06 11.64
CA GLY A 37 -21.46 -4.69 11.88
C GLY A 37 -20.70 -4.07 10.70
N ASP A 38 -19.64 -3.33 11.02
CA ASP A 38 -18.78 -2.65 10.03
C ASP A 38 -17.80 -3.59 9.30
N THR A 39 -17.84 -4.91 9.53
CA THR A 39 -16.96 -5.86 8.84
C THR A 39 -17.57 -6.29 7.52
N LEU A 40 -17.00 -5.81 6.40
CA LEU A 40 -17.42 -6.16 5.04
C LEU A 40 -17.13 -7.62 4.70
N PHE A 41 -16.00 -8.13 5.19
CA PHE A 41 -15.52 -9.47 4.87
C PHE A 41 -14.57 -9.99 5.97
N SER A 42 -14.61 -11.30 6.25
CA SER A 42 -13.63 -11.98 7.10
C SER A 42 -13.34 -13.42 6.65
N TRP A 43 -12.06 -13.78 6.55
CA TRP A 43 -11.55 -15.14 6.46
C TRP A 43 -11.07 -15.59 7.84
N PRO A 44 -11.60 -16.70 8.39
CA PRO A 44 -11.15 -17.21 9.69
C PRO A 44 -9.71 -17.75 9.62
N ASP A 45 -9.01 -17.66 10.74
CA ASP A 45 -7.65 -18.20 10.85
C ASP A 45 -7.63 -19.72 10.66
N ASN A 46 -6.58 -20.22 10.00
CA ASN A 46 -6.26 -21.63 9.95
C ASN A 46 -4.84 -21.79 10.51
N SER A 47 -4.69 -22.64 11.51
CA SER A 47 -3.45 -22.83 12.26
C SER A 47 -2.27 -23.38 11.43
N LEU A 48 -2.47 -23.69 10.16
CA LEU A 48 -1.42 -24.13 9.23
C LEU A 48 -0.96 -23.02 8.27
N ASP A 49 -1.67 -21.89 8.22
CA ASP A 49 -1.44 -20.82 7.24
C ASP A 49 -0.38 -19.79 7.71
N TYR A 50 0.28 -20.03 8.84
CA TYR A 50 1.23 -19.10 9.46
C TYR A 50 2.48 -18.79 8.62
N TYR A 51 2.81 -19.65 7.65
CA TYR A 51 3.97 -19.47 6.76
C TYR A 51 3.59 -19.19 5.30
N TYR A 52 2.30 -19.17 4.99
CA TYR A 52 1.84 -19.09 3.61
C TYR A 52 1.54 -17.64 3.23
N LEU A 53 2.04 -17.28 2.04
CA LEU A 53 1.69 -16.03 1.38
C LEU A 53 0.32 -16.22 0.75
N HIS A 54 -0.64 -15.39 1.16
CA HIS A 54 -1.99 -15.40 0.62
C HIS A 54 -2.21 -14.18 -0.25
N LYS A 55 -2.67 -14.41 -1.49
CA LYS A 55 -3.09 -13.35 -2.39
C LYS A 55 -4.53 -12.95 -2.07
N ILE A 56 -4.69 -11.80 -1.45
CA ILE A 56 -5.99 -11.21 -1.18
C ILE A 56 -6.37 -10.30 -2.34
N THR A 57 -7.54 -10.50 -2.93
CA THR A 57 -8.03 -9.66 -4.02
C THR A 57 -9.43 -9.16 -3.70
N LEU A 58 -9.60 -7.85 -3.76
CA LEU A 58 -10.90 -7.18 -3.79
C LEU A 58 -11.17 -6.76 -5.23
N LYS A 59 -12.20 -7.33 -5.84
CA LYS A 59 -12.70 -6.97 -7.16
C LYS A 59 -14.03 -6.24 -7.01
N VAL A 60 -14.15 -5.11 -7.69
CA VAL A 60 -15.44 -4.42 -7.89
C VAL A 60 -15.88 -4.76 -9.31
N PHE A 61 -17.07 -5.31 -9.47
CA PHE A 61 -17.60 -5.72 -10.77
C PHE A 61 -18.51 -4.66 -11.38
N ASP A 62 -19.37 -4.09 -10.56
CA ASP A 62 -20.31 -3.05 -10.94
C ASP A 62 -20.43 -2.04 -9.78
N ALA A 63 -20.64 -0.79 -10.13
CA ALA A 63 -20.77 0.32 -9.19
C ALA A 63 -21.61 1.43 -9.82
N SER A 64 -22.65 1.89 -9.13
CA SER A 64 -23.36 3.11 -9.52
C SER A 64 -22.41 4.32 -9.48
N PRO A 65 -22.66 5.39 -10.26
CA PRO A 65 -21.76 6.55 -10.32
C PRO A 65 -21.49 7.23 -8.98
N ASP A 66 -22.44 7.11 -8.03
CA ASP A 66 -22.39 7.64 -6.67
C ASP A 66 -21.91 6.61 -5.63
N ALA A 67 -21.59 5.38 -6.06
CA ALA A 67 -21.19 4.34 -5.14
C ALA A 67 -19.79 4.59 -4.57
N ARG A 68 -19.66 4.36 -3.26
CA ARG A 68 -18.41 4.57 -2.51
C ARG A 68 -18.10 3.37 -1.64
N LEU A 69 -16.93 2.78 -1.87
CA LEU A 69 -16.33 1.82 -0.95
C LEU A 69 -15.33 2.55 -0.06
N THR A 70 -15.56 2.50 1.25
CA THR A 70 -14.60 3.00 2.24
C THR A 70 -14.10 1.82 3.06
N ILE A 71 -12.81 1.49 2.95
CA ILE A 71 -12.14 0.53 3.85
C ILE A 71 -11.54 1.34 4.99
N THR A 72 -12.04 1.18 6.20
CA THR A 72 -11.56 1.88 7.39
C THR A 72 -10.41 1.14 8.05
N ARG A 73 -10.41 -0.20 7.96
CA ARG A 73 -9.38 -1.04 8.55
C ARG A 73 -9.30 -2.37 7.83
N VAL A 74 -8.08 -2.86 7.65
CA VAL A 74 -7.84 -4.28 7.35
C VAL A 74 -7.24 -4.88 8.61
N ARG A 75 -7.61 -6.11 8.95
CA ARG A 75 -7.07 -6.88 10.07
C ARG A 75 -6.48 -8.15 9.50
N VAL A 76 -5.22 -8.43 9.81
CA VAL A 76 -4.56 -9.68 9.41
C VAL A 76 -4.06 -10.34 10.69
N ASN A 77 -4.47 -11.58 10.94
CA ASN A 77 -3.91 -12.38 12.01
C ASN A 77 -2.57 -12.94 11.54
N GLY A 78 -1.48 -12.24 11.89
CA GLY A 78 -0.11 -12.65 11.56
C GLY A 78 0.35 -13.88 12.36
N SER A 79 1.50 -14.43 11.99
CA SER A 79 2.11 -15.51 12.77
C SER A 79 2.60 -15.03 14.13
N SER A 80 2.53 -15.92 15.13
CA SER A 80 3.02 -15.70 16.50
C SER A 80 4.52 -15.43 16.60
N LEU A 81 5.29 -15.67 15.53
CA LEU A 81 6.73 -15.45 15.49
C LEU A 81 7.13 -13.96 15.36
N SER A 82 6.23 -13.11 14.84
CA SER A 82 6.47 -11.66 14.80
C SER A 82 6.28 -10.97 16.16
N ARG A 83 5.72 -11.68 17.17
CA ARG A 83 5.50 -11.13 18.51
C ARG A 83 6.70 -11.22 19.43
N ILE A 84 7.68 -12.08 19.13
CA ILE A 84 8.68 -12.49 20.14
C ILE A 84 9.94 -11.61 20.15
N ASP A 85 10.35 -11.02 19.02
CA ASP A 85 11.61 -10.25 18.99
C ASP A 85 11.51 -8.79 18.51
N TRP A 86 10.44 -8.40 17.79
CA TRP A 86 10.32 -7.05 17.25
C TRP A 86 8.86 -6.61 17.30
N PRO A 87 8.47 -5.58 18.09
CA PRO A 87 7.11 -5.09 18.02
C PRO A 87 6.84 -4.65 16.57
N ALA A 88 5.75 -5.14 15.98
CA ALA A 88 5.27 -4.80 14.65
C ALA A 88 4.84 -3.32 14.59
N ILE A 89 5.79 -2.42 14.80
CA ILE A 89 5.63 -0.99 14.63
C ILE A 89 5.80 -0.77 13.13
N ARG A 90 4.67 -0.65 12.46
CA ARG A 90 4.57 -0.16 11.09
C ARG A 90 5.17 1.25 11.08
N TRP A 91 6.46 1.37 10.75
CA TRP A 91 7.11 2.67 10.65
C TRP A 91 6.68 3.33 9.35
N ILE A 92 5.51 3.94 9.39
CA ILE A 92 5.11 4.95 8.42
C ILE A 92 6.05 6.12 8.64
N VAL A 93 6.86 6.44 7.63
CA VAL A 93 7.69 7.63 7.68
C VAL A 93 6.85 8.74 7.05
N PRO A 94 6.53 9.82 7.79
CA PRO A 94 5.85 10.97 7.22
C PRO A 94 6.62 11.49 6.00
N SER A 95 5.92 11.87 4.93
CA SER A 95 6.56 12.36 3.70
C SER A 95 7.40 13.61 3.90
N ASN A 96 7.05 14.43 4.89
CA ASN A 96 7.75 15.67 5.24
C ASN A 96 8.93 15.47 6.21
N LYS A 97 9.37 14.24 6.45
CA LYS A 97 10.52 13.97 7.32
C LYS A 97 11.84 14.28 6.60
N ASP A 98 12.81 14.85 7.32
CA ASP A 98 14.15 15.23 6.81
C ASP A 98 14.95 14.09 6.13
N GLY A 99 14.55 12.84 6.33
CA GLY A 99 15.15 11.67 5.70
C GLY A 99 14.74 11.45 4.24
N LEU A 100 13.74 12.18 3.74
CA LEU A 100 13.29 12.16 2.36
C LEU A 100 13.79 13.42 1.63
N LYS A 101 14.31 13.23 0.42
CA LYS A 101 14.74 14.33 -0.45
C LYS A 101 13.92 14.32 -1.73
N TYR A 102 13.41 15.48 -2.10
CA TYR A 102 12.60 15.67 -3.29
C TYR A 102 13.25 16.69 -4.23
N THR A 103 13.21 16.42 -5.53
CA THR A 103 13.66 17.33 -6.59
C THR A 103 12.48 17.59 -7.52
N GLY A 104 12.02 18.84 -7.58
CA GLY A 104 10.93 19.28 -8.47
C GLY A 104 9.52 18.88 -8.04
N PHE A 105 9.34 18.21 -6.90
CA PHE A 105 8.02 17.98 -6.32
C PHE A 105 7.54 19.21 -5.55
N ILE A 106 6.24 19.48 -5.62
CA ILE A 106 5.55 20.51 -4.85
C ILE A 106 4.77 19.88 -3.70
N GLN A 107 4.73 20.57 -2.57
CA GLN A 107 4.01 20.15 -1.38
C GLN A 107 2.53 20.51 -1.47
N GLN A 108 1.64 19.58 -1.12
CA GLN A 108 0.19 19.77 -1.06
C GLN A 108 -0.39 19.17 0.23
N ALA A 109 -1.55 19.65 0.67
CA ALA A 109 -2.30 19.04 1.76
C ALA A 109 -2.75 17.62 1.35
N SER A 110 -2.60 16.64 2.25
CA SER A 110 -3.04 15.28 1.95
C SER A 110 -4.55 15.13 2.18
N GLU A 111 -5.25 14.56 1.21
CA GLU A 111 -6.66 14.16 1.34
C GLU A 111 -6.82 12.76 1.95
N ALA A 112 -5.73 12.00 2.08
CA ALA A 112 -5.74 10.61 2.48
C ALA A 112 -5.93 10.45 4.00
N HIS A 113 -5.16 11.18 4.81
CA HIS A 113 -5.14 11.08 6.27
C HIS A 113 -4.89 12.45 6.88
N THR A 114 -5.65 12.80 7.93
CA THR A 114 -5.40 13.99 8.77
C THR A 114 -4.04 13.99 9.46
N GLU A 115 -3.44 12.81 9.68
CA GLU A 115 -2.10 12.66 10.29
C GLU A 115 -0.95 12.62 9.28
N SER A 116 -1.22 12.31 8.01
CA SER A 116 -0.23 12.43 6.93
C SER A 116 -0.32 13.86 6.42
N SER A 117 0.41 14.79 7.05
CA SER A 117 0.21 16.22 6.84
C SER A 117 0.46 16.70 5.40
N THR A 118 0.96 15.84 4.49
CA THR A 118 1.50 16.27 3.21
C THR A 118 1.52 15.19 2.13
N THR A 119 1.14 15.58 0.91
CA THR A 119 1.40 14.85 -0.33
C THR A 119 2.40 15.65 -1.17
N TYR A 120 3.45 15.01 -1.69
CA TYR A 120 4.37 15.62 -2.64
C TYR A 120 3.98 15.22 -4.06
N VAL A 121 3.73 16.20 -4.92
CA VAL A 121 3.25 15.97 -6.30
C VAL A 121 4.27 16.45 -7.31
N SER A 122 4.48 15.67 -8.36
CA SER A 122 5.30 16.02 -9.53
C SER A 122 4.50 15.81 -10.81
N SER A 123 4.71 16.69 -11.78
CA SER A 123 4.17 16.60 -13.15
C SER A 123 5.24 16.91 -14.21
N ILE A 124 6.52 16.64 -13.88
CA ILE A 124 7.65 16.87 -14.77
C ILE A 124 8.50 15.62 -14.78
N ALA A 125 8.84 15.13 -15.98
CA ALA A 125 9.70 13.98 -16.16
C ALA A 125 11.12 14.28 -15.62
N GLY A 126 11.76 13.30 -15.00
CA GLY A 126 13.08 13.44 -14.37
C GLY A 126 13.04 13.99 -12.93
N ASN A 127 11.90 14.44 -12.43
CA ASN A 127 11.75 14.77 -11.01
C ASN A 127 11.92 13.53 -10.14
N THR A 128 12.63 13.67 -9.03
CA THR A 128 13.02 12.53 -8.18
C THR A 128 12.63 12.67 -6.72
N MET A 129 12.41 11.54 -6.07
CA MET A 129 12.40 11.40 -4.62
C MET A 129 13.46 10.37 -4.20
N SER A 130 14.17 10.60 -3.11
CA SER A 130 15.14 9.64 -2.59
C SER A 130 15.12 9.55 -1.07
N MET A 131 15.49 8.38 -0.56
CA MET A 131 15.76 8.17 0.85
C MET A 131 16.79 7.05 1.05
N ARG A 132 17.34 6.98 2.26
CA ARG A 132 18.06 5.80 2.73
C ARG A 132 17.29 5.10 3.83
N PHE A 133 17.24 3.79 3.80
CA PHE A 133 16.50 3.01 4.79
C PHE A 133 17.23 1.73 5.17
N ASN A 134 17.02 1.29 6.40
CA ASN A 134 17.42 -0.04 6.84
C ASN A 134 16.13 -0.84 7.11
N GLY A 135 16.06 -2.07 6.64
CA GLY A 135 14.88 -2.92 6.78
C GLY A 135 14.74 -3.92 5.65
N SER A 136 14.00 -5.00 5.92
CA SER A 136 13.82 -6.10 4.97
C SER A 136 12.78 -5.81 3.89
N SER A 137 12.13 -4.65 3.97
CA SER A 137 11.07 -4.28 3.07
C SER A 137 10.74 -2.79 3.07
N LEU A 138 10.09 -2.37 1.98
CA LEU A 138 9.69 -1.00 1.73
C LEU A 138 8.34 -0.99 1.01
N LEU A 139 7.43 -0.13 1.47
CA LEU A 139 6.21 0.21 0.77
C LEU A 139 6.21 1.67 0.37
N MET A 140 5.52 1.98 -0.72
CA MET A 140 5.31 3.34 -1.17
C MET A 140 3.84 3.59 -1.42
N TYR A 141 3.30 4.63 -0.79
CA TYR A 141 1.92 5.05 -0.95
C TYR A 141 1.81 6.45 -1.53
N GLY A 142 0.74 6.68 -2.29
CA GLY A 142 0.39 7.96 -2.89
C GLY A 142 -0.90 7.88 -3.70
N PRO A 143 -1.42 9.00 -4.20
CA PRO A 143 -2.60 9.00 -5.04
C PRO A 143 -2.39 8.18 -6.32
N CYS A 144 -3.42 7.42 -6.70
CA CYS A 144 -3.49 6.66 -7.95
C CYS A 144 -4.77 7.00 -8.72
N GLY A 145 -4.77 6.85 -10.04
CA GLY A 145 -5.94 7.17 -10.88
C GLY A 145 -5.66 6.95 -12.36
N PRO A 146 -6.66 7.17 -13.25
CA PRO A 146 -6.49 6.90 -14.68
C PRO A 146 -5.40 7.74 -15.35
N ALA A 147 -5.17 8.95 -14.82
CA ALA A 147 -4.23 9.93 -15.35
C ALA A 147 -2.81 9.84 -14.76
N ASN A 148 -2.49 8.78 -14.00
CA ASN A 148 -1.25 8.74 -13.22
C ASN A 148 -0.05 8.21 -14.00
N SER A 149 1.13 8.53 -13.46
CA SER A 149 2.45 8.40 -14.08
C SER A 149 3.04 6.99 -14.12
N LEU A 150 3.93 6.78 -15.09
CA LEU A 150 4.98 5.77 -15.00
C LEU A 150 6.11 6.28 -14.09
N MET A 151 6.41 5.54 -13.03
CA MET A 151 7.54 5.83 -12.16
C MET A 151 8.65 4.80 -12.31
N ARG A 152 9.89 5.24 -12.30
CA ARG A 152 11.06 4.36 -12.19
C ARG A 152 11.44 4.28 -10.72
N VAL A 153 11.52 3.06 -10.22
CA VAL A 153 11.93 2.79 -8.85
C VAL A 153 13.31 2.15 -8.89
N ALA A 154 14.24 2.66 -8.09
CA ALA A 154 15.56 2.07 -7.92
C ALA A 154 15.83 1.73 -6.43
N ILE A 155 16.25 0.50 -6.17
CA ILE A 155 16.78 0.06 -4.87
C ILE A 155 18.19 -0.47 -5.11
N ASP A 156 19.17 0.14 -4.45
CA ASP A 156 20.60 -0.25 -4.54
C ASP A 156 21.13 -0.39 -5.98
N GLY A 157 20.61 0.46 -6.87
CA GLY A 157 20.99 0.48 -8.28
C GLY A 157 20.17 -0.45 -9.18
N GLN A 158 19.40 -1.39 -8.62
CA GLN A 158 18.45 -2.18 -9.41
C GLN A 158 17.18 -1.39 -9.69
N GLN A 159 16.77 -1.35 -10.95
CA GLN A 159 15.68 -0.49 -11.41
C GLN A 159 14.49 -1.30 -11.97
N GLN A 160 13.29 -0.77 -11.78
CA GLN A 160 12.08 -1.23 -12.45
C GLN A 160 11.15 -0.07 -12.77
N ILE A 161 10.37 -0.20 -13.84
CA ILE A 161 9.32 0.76 -14.20
C ILE A 161 7.98 0.24 -13.66
N VAL A 162 7.26 1.11 -12.95
CA VAL A 162 5.98 0.79 -12.31
C VAL A 162 4.89 1.68 -12.87
N ASN A 163 3.81 1.06 -13.32
CA ASN A 163 2.61 1.76 -13.77
C ASN A 163 1.70 2.07 -12.57
N THR A 164 1.54 3.35 -12.25
CA THR A 164 0.68 3.82 -11.16
C THR A 164 -0.76 4.13 -11.59
N SER A 165 -1.08 3.99 -12.89
CA SER A 165 -2.44 4.17 -13.38
C SER A 165 -3.39 3.11 -12.82
N ARG A 166 -4.60 3.54 -12.45
CA ARG A 166 -5.68 2.68 -11.97
C ARG A 166 -7.02 3.13 -12.58
N PRO A 167 -8.02 2.25 -12.72
CA PRO A 167 -9.30 2.62 -13.33
C PRO A 167 -10.08 3.71 -12.58
N PHE A 168 -9.83 3.85 -11.28
CA PHE A 168 -10.51 4.81 -10.41
C PHE A 168 -9.49 5.63 -9.64
N ALA A 169 -9.84 6.90 -9.35
CA ALA A 169 -9.04 7.75 -8.50
C ALA A 169 -9.12 7.29 -7.03
N CYS A 170 -7.99 7.26 -6.34
CA CYS A 170 -7.91 7.01 -4.92
C CYS A 170 -6.77 7.85 -4.34
N SER A 171 -7.02 8.48 -3.19
CA SER A 171 -6.08 9.41 -2.57
C SER A 171 -4.91 8.69 -1.88
N ASP A 172 -5.00 7.39 -1.56
CA ASP A 172 -3.94 6.60 -0.94
C ASP A 172 -3.87 5.16 -1.45
N CYS A 173 -2.96 4.92 -2.39
CA CYS A 173 -2.78 3.62 -3.03
C CYS A 173 -1.37 3.10 -2.78
N LEU A 174 -1.23 1.77 -2.67
CA LEU A 174 0.07 1.13 -2.76
C LEU A 174 0.60 1.29 -4.19
N LEU A 175 1.60 2.16 -4.34
CA LEU A 175 2.27 2.44 -5.61
C LEU A 175 3.39 1.43 -5.86
N PHE A 176 4.12 1.03 -4.82
CA PHE A 176 5.26 0.14 -4.93
C PHE A 176 5.51 -0.67 -3.65
N GLN A 177 6.04 -1.88 -3.81
CA GLN A 177 6.54 -2.69 -2.71
C GLN A 177 7.84 -3.41 -3.06
N ALA A 178 8.77 -3.46 -2.11
CA ALA A 178 9.96 -4.31 -2.13
C ALA A 178 10.02 -5.18 -0.87
N ARG A 179 10.48 -6.42 -1.03
CA ARG A 179 10.54 -7.44 0.01
C ARG A 179 11.84 -8.24 -0.13
N GLY A 180 12.23 -8.95 0.93
CA GLY A 180 13.43 -9.80 0.91
C GLY A 180 14.74 -9.03 0.90
N LEU A 181 14.71 -7.76 1.33
CA LEU A 181 15.90 -6.93 1.46
C LEU A 181 16.68 -7.32 2.72
N GLN A 182 17.97 -7.03 2.75
CA GLN A 182 18.83 -7.43 3.86
C GLN A 182 18.72 -6.43 5.03
N PRO A 183 18.15 -6.81 6.19
CA PRO A 183 17.68 -5.88 7.21
C PRO A 183 18.77 -5.15 8.01
N HIS A 184 20.05 -5.45 7.73
CA HIS A 184 21.19 -4.82 8.37
C HIS A 184 21.97 -3.90 7.42
N TYR A 185 21.51 -3.75 6.17
CA TYR A 185 22.13 -2.89 5.18
C TYR A 185 21.34 -1.61 4.95
N LEU A 186 22.07 -0.50 4.85
CA LEU A 186 21.47 0.78 4.51
C LEU A 186 21.20 0.85 3.01
N HIS A 187 19.98 0.52 2.63
CA HIS A 187 19.48 0.57 1.27
C HIS A 187 19.30 2.01 0.77
N ARG A 188 19.58 2.22 -0.52
CA ARG A 188 19.31 3.47 -1.24
C ARG A 188 18.07 3.30 -2.09
N PHE A 189 17.05 4.10 -1.82
CA PHE A 189 15.81 4.13 -2.57
C PHE A 189 15.69 5.43 -3.37
N LEU A 190 15.28 5.31 -4.63
CA LEU A 190 15.02 6.43 -5.52
C LEU A 190 13.74 6.16 -6.32
N ILE A 191 12.89 7.17 -6.46
CA ILE A 191 11.77 7.22 -7.39
C ILE A 191 12.04 8.35 -8.38
N GLU A 192 11.73 8.12 -9.64
CA GLU A 192 11.76 9.12 -10.71
C GLU A 192 10.42 9.12 -11.45
N ASN A 193 9.86 10.31 -11.71
CA ASN A 193 8.74 10.48 -12.63
C ASN A 193 9.25 10.33 -14.07
N VAL A 194 8.81 9.31 -14.81
CA VAL A 194 9.36 8.97 -16.12
C VAL A 194 8.64 9.68 -17.25
N ASP A 195 7.31 9.76 -17.17
CA ASP A 195 6.45 10.19 -18.28
C ASP A 195 5.88 11.60 -18.11
N GLY A 196 6.23 12.30 -17.03
CA GLY A 196 5.81 13.68 -16.75
C GLY A 196 4.34 13.82 -16.38
N LYS A 197 3.60 12.72 -16.25
CA LYS A 197 2.22 12.76 -15.72
C LYS A 197 2.23 12.98 -14.21
N ALA A 198 1.06 13.20 -13.63
CA ALA A 198 0.93 13.39 -12.20
C ALA A 198 1.42 12.15 -11.42
N LEU A 199 2.42 12.37 -10.57
CA LEU A 199 2.94 11.42 -9.60
C LEU A 199 2.87 12.04 -8.22
N GLY A 200 2.01 11.51 -7.36
CA GLY A 200 1.89 11.93 -5.96
C GLY A 200 2.49 10.91 -5.01
N ILE A 201 3.14 11.40 -3.96
CA ILE A 201 3.77 10.63 -2.89
C ILE A 201 3.20 11.07 -1.55
N ASN A 202 2.48 10.17 -0.86
CA ASN A 202 1.95 10.42 0.48
C ASN A 202 2.92 10.00 1.57
N ARG A 203 3.46 8.77 1.47
CA ARG A 203 4.30 8.19 2.51
C ARG A 203 5.04 6.95 2.03
N PRO A 204 6.32 6.81 2.39
CA PRO A 204 6.96 5.49 2.44
C PRO A 204 6.67 4.78 3.77
N GLY A 205 6.45 3.47 3.71
CA GLY A 205 6.41 2.57 4.87
C GLY A 205 7.68 1.72 4.94
N ARG A 206 8.24 1.54 6.13
CA ARG A 206 9.35 0.59 6.39
C ARG A 206 8.88 -0.51 7.32
N SER A 207 9.39 -1.72 7.12
CA SER A 207 9.26 -2.81 8.08
C SER A 207 10.60 -3.54 8.21
N SER A 208 11.09 -3.58 9.45
CA SER A 208 12.06 -4.54 9.92
C SER A 208 11.27 -5.76 10.39
N VAL A 209 11.32 -6.83 9.57
CA VAL A 209 10.65 -8.12 9.81
C VAL A 209 9.12 -8.09 9.61
N GLY A 210 8.66 -9.04 8.78
CA GLY A 210 7.39 -8.99 8.07
C GLY A 210 6.14 -9.16 8.93
N CYS A 211 5.14 -8.33 8.62
CA CYS A 211 3.71 -8.62 8.62
C CYS A 211 3.00 -7.38 8.02
N TRP A 212 2.16 -7.58 7.00
CA TRP A 212 1.54 -6.51 6.21
C TRP A 212 0.01 -6.41 6.42
N LEU A 213 -0.53 -5.23 6.08
CA LEU A 213 -1.95 -4.88 5.88
C LEU A 213 -2.09 -4.51 4.41
#